data_AF-A0A0C9T0U8-F1
#
_entry.id   AF-A0A0C9T0U8-F1
#
_cell.length_a   1.000
_cell.length_b   1.000
_cell.length_c   1.000
_cell.angle_alpha   90.00
_cell.angle_beta   90.00
_cell.angle_gamma   90.00
#
_symmetry.space_group_name_H-M   'P 1'
#
loop_
_entity.id
_entity.type
_entity.pdbx_description
1 polymer ?
#
loop_
_entity_poly.entity_id
_entity_poly.type
_entity_poly.pdbx_seq_one_letter_code
_entity_poly.pdbx_strand_id
1 'polypeptide(L)'
;MVGGSAKKLGDRDVQGLAESLRELVGMASDCPVAEIRGTDVIESIEHLALEVASLIDEYTGRSFMEHLGKAQIAACQAMVKDLYEGLRTKIIARTANHVKEMQENAKRRDADKLVKDIREWLSAPNTSVNHKSARDICVEGTGSWFAKDEQFLVWLNKPGTTLWIEGGPGFGKTVLFSTTVDGVRKHTGPRGSTCGCAYFYFDGREAGAALEKFETLLRSILAQLCFNQADIPDVMKRLYNVDGKDHPEPTLSQLRTTLEEVLKGFNEVYILIDALDECDLQVELLDWMDSLQLTPQGLHLLATSRPVRIIEERMPNSSHVCIPLTSDLLDNDIKTYVDGHVKASNDLKLLMTKEMKKKLRIRGDGMFRLVAFWINDLKHCFTAEDVTETLERLLTSLNDMYHSMVSRIHLQHLLYTQAIIQWLLFSVWQLTLEEIAVVPCFDFSNGRPVFNKNRCFGNPKAVLDVCGGLVVVSQGRFMLAHLTVKEFLLQQDTASHQ
;
A
#
# COMPACT_ATOMS: atom_id res chain seq x y z
N MET A 1 55.35 -84.48 -3.90
CA MET A 1 54.96 -83.39 -4.82
C MET A 1 53.93 -82.53 -4.12
N VAL A 2 54.12 -81.20 -4.23
CA VAL A 2 53.24 -80.09 -3.76
C VAL A 2 53.10 -80.01 -2.22
N GLY A 3 53.52 -78.97 -1.50
CA GLY A 3 53.71 -77.56 -1.82
C GLY A 3 52.79 -76.74 -0.91
N GLY A 4 53.34 -75.87 -0.05
CA GLY A 4 52.51 -75.03 0.82
C GLY A 4 53.25 -74.39 2.00
N SER A 5 54.17 -73.46 1.70
CA SER A 5 54.72 -72.57 2.72
C SER A 5 53.63 -71.63 3.22
N ALA A 6 53.18 -71.82 4.46
CA ALA A 6 52.27 -70.90 5.14
C ALA A 6 53.00 -69.58 5.41
N LYS A 7 52.80 -68.61 4.52
CA LYS A 7 53.24 -67.21 4.72
C LYS A 7 52.53 -66.66 5.95
N LYS A 8 53.26 -66.48 7.05
CA LYS A 8 52.83 -65.66 8.21
C LYS A 8 52.20 -64.36 7.70
N LEU A 9 50.99 -64.08 8.17
CA LEU A 9 50.34 -62.79 8.02
C LEU A 9 51.21 -61.74 8.74
N GLY A 10 51.51 -60.64 8.06
CA GLY A 10 52.43 -59.63 8.58
C GLY A 10 51.67 -58.64 9.44
N ASP A 11 52.24 -58.25 10.58
CA ASP A 11 51.76 -57.18 11.48
C ASP A 11 51.28 -55.91 10.75
N ARG A 12 51.88 -55.60 9.59
CA ARG A 12 51.52 -54.45 8.73
C ARG A 12 50.08 -54.49 8.22
N ASP A 13 49.57 -55.67 7.88
CA ASP A 13 48.22 -55.79 7.29
C ASP A 13 47.16 -55.52 8.38
N VAL A 14 47.42 -55.97 9.61
CA VAL A 14 46.56 -55.73 10.78
C VAL A 14 46.69 -54.27 11.26
N GLN A 15 47.90 -53.71 11.27
CA GLN A 15 48.13 -52.29 11.54
C GLN A 15 47.39 -51.39 10.56
N GLY A 16 47.43 -51.68 9.26
CA GLY A 16 46.75 -50.89 8.24
C GLY A 16 45.23 -50.88 8.39
N LEU A 17 44.64 -52.02 8.79
CA LEU A 17 43.20 -52.08 9.07
C LEU A 17 42.83 -51.28 10.34
N ALA A 18 43.64 -51.37 11.39
CA ALA A 18 43.44 -50.61 12.63
C ALA A 18 43.61 -49.09 12.42
N GLU A 19 44.52 -48.66 11.55
CA GLU A 19 44.67 -47.26 11.15
C GLU A 19 43.45 -46.77 10.37
N SER A 20 42.97 -47.54 9.39
CA SER A 20 41.75 -47.18 8.62
C SER A 20 40.52 -47.05 9.52
N LEU A 21 40.36 -47.92 10.53
CA LEU A 21 39.27 -47.82 11.51
C LEU A 21 39.43 -46.62 12.45
N ARG A 22 40.66 -46.29 12.87
CA ARG A 22 40.92 -45.08 13.69
C ARG A 22 40.66 -43.79 12.93
N GLU A 23 41.00 -43.71 11.65
CA GLU A 23 40.69 -42.55 10.81
C GLU A 23 39.17 -42.37 10.65
N LEU A 24 38.43 -43.47 10.50
CA LEU A 24 36.97 -43.47 10.42
C LEU A 24 36.31 -42.94 11.71
N VAL A 25 36.81 -43.36 12.87
CA VAL A 25 36.36 -42.86 14.19
C VAL A 25 36.80 -41.42 14.42
N GLY A 26 38.01 -41.04 14.00
CA GLY A 26 38.54 -39.68 14.09
C GLY A 26 37.71 -38.66 13.31
N MET A 27 37.27 -39.02 12.09
CA MET A 27 36.36 -38.18 11.31
C MET A 27 34.96 -38.06 11.93
N ALA A 28 34.48 -39.10 12.62
CA ALA A 28 33.22 -39.03 13.37
C ALA A 28 33.32 -38.07 14.57
N SER A 29 34.48 -37.98 15.22
CA SER A 29 34.74 -37.06 16.34
C SER A 29 35.08 -35.62 15.93
N ASP A 30 35.71 -35.41 14.76
CA ASP A 30 36.04 -34.09 14.22
C ASP A 30 34.85 -33.43 13.50
N CYS A 31 33.74 -34.16 13.34
CA CYS A 31 32.48 -33.59 12.93
C CYS A 31 32.01 -32.65 14.05
N PRO A 32 31.89 -31.33 13.83
CA PRO A 32 31.61 -30.38 14.89
C PRO A 32 30.18 -30.60 15.42
N VAL A 33 30.06 -31.38 16.48
CA VAL A 33 28.82 -31.57 17.26
C VAL A 33 28.62 -30.34 18.15
N ALA A 34 28.33 -29.20 17.53
CA ALA A 34 27.86 -28.02 18.24
C ALA A 34 26.51 -27.59 17.65
N GLU A 35 25.46 -27.90 18.41
CA GLU A 35 24.11 -27.33 18.34
C GLU A 35 23.35 -27.44 17.00
N ILE A 36 22.99 -28.66 16.61
CA ILE A 36 21.84 -28.87 15.71
C ILE A 36 20.77 -29.67 16.48
N ARG A 37 20.01 -29.00 17.34
CA ARG A 37 18.86 -29.64 17.98
C ARG A 37 17.71 -29.73 16.97
N GLY A 38 17.32 -30.96 16.64
CA GLY A 38 16.01 -31.26 16.05
C GLY A 38 15.98 -31.73 14.59
N THR A 39 17.12 -32.11 13.99
CA THR A 39 17.09 -32.74 12.65
C THR A 39 17.57 -34.19 12.69
N ASP A 40 16.89 -35.00 11.88
CA ASP A 40 17.08 -36.40 11.44
C ASP A 40 18.55 -36.84 11.19
N VAL A 41 19.47 -35.88 11.19
CA VAL A 41 20.92 -36.06 10.99
C VAL A 41 21.57 -36.69 12.22
N ILE A 42 21.12 -36.33 13.44
CA ILE A 42 21.64 -36.94 14.68
C ILE A 42 21.22 -38.42 14.73
N GLU A 43 19.95 -38.74 14.47
CA GLU A 43 19.48 -40.12 14.40
C GLU A 43 20.20 -40.91 13.31
N SER A 44 20.47 -40.30 12.14
CA SER A 44 21.20 -40.97 11.05
C SER A 44 22.68 -41.24 11.40
N ILE A 45 23.35 -40.33 12.12
CA ILE A 45 24.75 -40.51 12.56
C ILE A 45 24.82 -41.52 13.71
N GLU A 46 23.88 -41.48 14.66
CA GLU A 46 23.76 -42.47 15.72
C GLU A 46 23.46 -43.86 15.15
N HIS A 47 22.59 -43.97 14.14
CA HIS A 47 22.29 -45.22 13.45
C HIS A 47 23.49 -45.75 12.65
N LEU A 48 24.27 -44.89 11.99
CA LEU A 48 25.51 -45.29 11.31
C LEU A 48 26.62 -45.69 12.29
N ALA A 49 26.75 -44.98 13.41
CA ALA A 49 27.69 -45.33 14.47
C ALA A 49 27.31 -46.65 15.13
N LEU A 50 26.00 -46.93 15.31
CA LEU A 50 25.45 -48.21 15.76
C LEU A 50 25.66 -49.32 14.73
N GLU A 51 25.51 -49.07 13.43
CA GLU A 51 25.84 -50.06 12.38
C GLU A 51 27.33 -50.38 12.33
N VAL A 52 28.21 -49.38 12.45
CA VAL A 52 29.66 -49.57 12.51
C VAL A 52 30.07 -50.30 13.80
N ALA A 53 29.48 -49.95 14.94
CA ALA A 53 29.70 -50.64 16.20
C ALA A 53 29.18 -52.09 16.17
N SER A 54 28.01 -52.33 15.55
CA SER A 54 27.45 -53.67 15.33
C SER A 54 28.30 -54.50 14.39
N LEU A 55 28.86 -53.90 13.33
CA LEU A 55 29.81 -54.56 12.44
C LEU A 55 31.11 -54.92 13.17
N ILE A 56 31.61 -54.04 14.05
CA ILE A 56 32.80 -54.30 14.88
C ILE A 56 32.51 -55.38 15.93
N ASP A 57 31.33 -55.40 16.55
CA ASP A 57 30.89 -56.40 17.53
C ASP A 57 30.68 -57.78 16.87
N GLU A 58 30.05 -57.82 15.69
CA GLU A 58 29.90 -59.02 14.87
C GLU A 58 31.27 -59.57 14.40
N TYR A 59 32.25 -58.70 14.16
CA TYR A 59 33.61 -59.08 13.77
C TYR A 59 34.52 -59.51 14.93
N THR A 60 34.30 -58.98 16.14
CA THR A 60 35.10 -59.29 17.34
C THR A 60 34.54 -60.49 18.13
N GLY A 61 33.27 -60.84 17.94
CA GLY A 61 32.59 -61.95 18.63
C GLY A 61 32.92 -63.37 18.17
N ARG A 62 33.74 -63.59 17.14
CA ARG A 62 34.22 -64.93 16.77
C ARG A 62 35.73 -64.94 16.59
N SER A 63 36.35 -66.04 17.02
CA SER A 63 37.79 -66.35 17.05
C SER A 63 38.48 -66.34 15.67
N PHE A 64 38.43 -65.21 14.97
CA PHE A 64 38.64 -65.08 13.52
C PHE A 64 40.11 -64.90 13.09
N MET A 65 41.04 -64.83 14.05
CA MET A 65 42.47 -64.64 13.77
C MET A 65 43.21 -65.91 13.30
N GLU A 66 42.62 -67.10 13.44
CA GLU A 66 43.29 -68.36 13.07
C GLU A 66 43.02 -68.84 11.64
N HIS A 67 42.01 -68.31 10.93
CA HIS A 67 41.56 -68.91 9.65
C HIS A 67 41.42 -67.97 8.45
N LEU A 68 41.80 -66.69 8.56
CA LEU A 68 41.76 -65.80 7.39
C LEU A 68 43.07 -65.82 6.59
N GLY A 69 42.98 -66.35 5.37
CA GLY A 69 44.00 -66.14 4.37
C GLY A 69 44.09 -64.66 3.99
N LYS A 70 45.30 -64.18 3.66
CA LYS A 70 45.59 -62.79 3.24
C LYS A 70 44.57 -62.17 2.27
N ALA A 71 43.95 -62.99 1.42
CA ALA A 71 42.94 -62.55 0.45
C ALA A 71 41.65 -61.99 1.09
N GLN A 72 41.17 -62.58 2.20
CA GLN A 72 39.94 -62.10 2.87
C GLN A 72 40.19 -60.80 3.67
N ILE A 73 41.38 -60.63 4.24
CA ILE A 73 41.77 -59.38 4.91
C ILE A 73 41.92 -58.24 3.90
N ALA A 74 42.54 -58.51 2.75
CA ALA A 74 42.61 -57.53 1.66
C ALA A 74 41.23 -57.13 1.12
N ALA A 75 40.29 -58.09 1.04
CA ALA A 75 38.91 -57.82 0.62
C ALA A 75 38.16 -56.94 1.63
N CYS A 76 38.27 -57.20 2.93
CA CYS A 76 37.69 -56.35 3.97
C CYS A 76 38.33 -54.95 4.02
N GLN A 77 39.66 -54.83 3.85
CA GLN A 77 40.32 -53.54 3.73
C GLN A 77 39.79 -52.74 2.52
N ALA A 78 39.57 -53.41 1.38
CA ALA A 78 39.00 -52.76 0.20
C ALA A 78 37.55 -52.29 0.46
N MET A 79 36.72 -53.12 1.10
CA MET A 79 35.33 -52.74 1.45
C MET A 79 35.26 -51.58 2.44
N VAL A 80 36.10 -51.57 3.49
CA VAL A 80 36.15 -50.47 4.47
C VAL A 80 36.63 -49.19 3.81
N LYS A 81 37.61 -49.28 2.90
CA LYS A 81 38.10 -48.13 2.13
C LYS A 81 37.03 -47.57 1.17
N ASP A 82 36.29 -48.42 0.48
CA ASP A 82 35.16 -48.00 -0.36
C ASP A 82 34.04 -47.37 0.46
N LEU A 83 33.74 -47.92 1.65
CA LEU A 83 32.77 -47.35 2.57
C LEU A 83 33.23 -45.98 3.09
N TYR A 84 34.52 -45.84 3.43
CA TYR A 84 35.14 -44.59 3.84
C TYR A 84 35.05 -43.52 2.74
N GLU A 85 35.46 -43.84 1.51
CA GLU A 85 35.37 -42.89 0.39
C GLU A 85 33.92 -42.55 0.03
N GLY A 86 33.01 -43.52 0.13
CA GLY A 86 31.58 -43.30 -0.07
C GLY A 86 30.96 -42.37 0.99
N LEU A 87 31.31 -42.57 2.26
CA LEU A 87 30.86 -41.72 3.37
C LEU A 87 31.47 -40.33 3.28
N ARG A 88 32.78 -40.22 3.04
CA ARG A 88 33.50 -38.98 2.85
C ARG A 88 32.90 -38.15 1.72
N THR A 89 32.62 -38.77 0.57
CA THR A 89 31.97 -38.11 -0.58
C THR A 89 30.58 -37.59 -0.22
N LYS A 90 29.76 -38.40 0.47
CA LYS A 90 28.42 -37.99 0.91
C LYS A 90 28.45 -36.84 1.92
N ILE A 91 29.36 -36.88 2.89
CA ILE A 91 29.53 -35.81 3.88
C ILE A 91 29.97 -34.51 3.18
N ILE A 92 30.99 -34.57 2.32
CA ILE A 92 31.46 -33.40 1.57
C ILE A 92 30.32 -32.80 0.72
N ALA A 93 29.56 -33.63 -0.01
CA ALA A 93 28.44 -33.17 -0.81
C ALA A 93 27.34 -32.52 0.03
N ARG A 94 26.99 -33.11 1.19
CA ARG A 94 25.97 -32.57 2.09
C ARG A 94 26.41 -31.26 2.74
N THR A 95 27.65 -31.17 3.20
CA THR A 95 28.22 -29.94 3.75
C THR A 95 28.30 -28.84 2.70
N ALA A 96 28.72 -29.16 1.47
CA ALA A 96 28.75 -28.20 0.36
C ALA A 96 27.35 -27.65 0.04
N ASN A 97 26.34 -28.53 -0.01
CA ASN A 97 24.95 -28.10 -0.21
C ASN A 97 24.45 -27.23 0.95
N HIS A 98 24.73 -27.59 2.19
CA HIS A 98 24.32 -26.81 3.36
C HIS A 98 24.99 -25.43 3.41
N VAL A 99 26.28 -25.35 3.10
CA VAL A 99 27.00 -24.07 2.98
C VAL A 99 26.41 -23.22 1.87
N LYS A 100 26.06 -23.81 0.73
CA LYS A 100 25.40 -23.10 -0.38
C LYS A 100 24.03 -22.55 0.04
N GLU A 101 23.20 -23.35 0.70
CA GLU A 101 21.91 -22.91 1.25
C GLU A 101 22.07 -21.79 2.28
N MET A 102 23.05 -21.89 3.19
CA MET A 102 23.35 -20.85 4.16
C MET A 102 23.78 -19.54 3.49
N GLN A 103 24.60 -19.60 2.44
CA GLN A 103 25.03 -18.44 1.67
C GLN A 103 23.85 -17.80 0.90
N GLU A 104 22.97 -18.60 0.31
CA GLU A 104 21.77 -18.11 -0.36
C GLU A 104 20.79 -17.46 0.63
N ASN A 105 20.61 -18.06 1.81
CA ASN A 105 19.78 -17.50 2.87
C ASN A 105 20.36 -16.20 3.45
N ALA A 106 21.68 -16.10 3.61
CA ALA A 106 22.34 -14.86 4.03
C ALA A 106 22.13 -13.74 3.01
N LYS A 107 22.36 -14.03 1.71
CA LYS A 107 22.10 -13.07 0.62
C LYS A 107 20.65 -12.58 0.58
N ARG A 108 19.68 -13.48 0.79
CA ARG A 108 18.26 -13.11 0.86
C ARG A 108 17.97 -12.18 2.03
N ARG A 109 18.50 -12.47 3.22
CA ARG A 109 18.34 -11.61 4.40
C ARG A 109 18.94 -10.21 4.20
N ASP A 110 20.11 -10.14 3.57
CA ASP A 110 20.76 -8.86 3.26
C ASP A 110 19.95 -8.05 2.24
N ALA A 111 19.40 -8.72 1.22
CA ALA A 111 18.51 -8.09 0.24
C ALA A 111 17.20 -7.59 0.89
N ASP A 112 16.54 -8.42 1.70
CA ASP A 112 15.31 -8.05 2.41
C ASP A 112 15.54 -6.86 3.35
N LYS A 113 16.68 -6.84 4.04
CA LYS A 113 17.07 -5.72 4.89
C LYS A 113 17.27 -4.45 4.08
N LEU A 114 18.00 -4.53 2.96
CA LEU A 114 18.21 -3.39 2.08
C LEU A 114 16.88 -2.82 1.55
N VAL A 115 15.95 -3.68 1.12
CA VAL A 115 14.62 -3.27 0.66
C VAL A 115 13.86 -2.54 1.77
N LYS A 116 13.94 -3.04 3.00
CA LYS A 116 13.30 -2.40 4.16
C LYS A 116 13.92 -1.03 4.45
N ASP A 117 15.25 -0.94 4.46
CA ASP A 117 15.97 0.31 4.75
C ASP A 117 15.67 1.38 3.68
N ILE A 118 15.62 0.99 2.39
CA ILE A 118 15.23 1.89 1.29
C ILE A 118 13.77 2.32 1.42
N ARG A 119 12.86 1.42 1.83
CA ARG A 119 11.44 1.75 2.02
C ARG A 119 11.23 2.77 3.14
N GLU A 120 11.91 2.58 4.27
CA GLU A 120 11.85 3.51 5.40
C GLU A 120 12.45 4.86 5.03
N TRP A 121 13.59 4.88 4.34
CA TRP A 121 14.25 6.11 3.86
C TRP A 121 13.43 6.87 2.81
N LEU A 122 12.77 6.17 1.86
CA LEU A 122 11.95 6.82 0.85
C LEU A 122 10.73 7.51 1.50
N SER A 123 10.30 7.06 2.68
CA SER A 123 9.24 7.67 3.50
C SER A 123 7.97 7.99 2.68
N ALA A 124 7.59 7.07 1.79
CA ALA A 124 6.42 7.24 0.93
C ALA A 124 5.11 7.15 1.72
N PRO A 125 4.08 7.95 1.37
CA PRO A 125 2.79 7.92 2.06
C PRO A 125 2.01 6.63 1.77
N ASN A 126 1.14 6.24 2.69
CA ASN A 126 0.27 5.09 2.50
C ASN A 126 -1.05 5.47 1.80
N THR A 127 -1.06 5.43 0.47
CA THR A 127 -2.25 5.76 -0.36
C THR A 127 -3.40 4.76 -0.23
N SER A 128 -3.17 3.56 0.35
CA SER A 128 -4.22 2.55 0.52
C SER A 128 -5.35 2.99 1.45
N VAL A 129 -5.06 3.92 2.38
CA VAL A 129 -6.08 4.43 3.31
C VAL A 129 -7.09 5.30 2.57
N ASN A 130 -6.62 6.20 1.70
CA ASN A 130 -7.48 7.06 0.88
C ASN A 130 -8.30 6.22 -0.09
N HIS A 131 -7.66 5.23 -0.72
CA HIS A 131 -8.34 4.27 -1.59
C HIS A 131 -9.45 3.52 -0.87
N LYS A 132 -9.16 2.95 0.31
CA LYS A 132 -10.16 2.22 1.11
C LYS A 132 -11.31 3.13 1.53
N SER A 133 -11.03 4.34 1.99
CA SER A 133 -12.06 5.33 2.35
C SER A 133 -12.99 5.63 1.17
N ALA A 134 -12.45 5.81 -0.03
CA ALA A 134 -13.23 6.02 -1.24
C ALA A 134 -14.07 4.78 -1.64
N ARG A 135 -13.56 3.56 -1.43
CA ARG A 135 -14.31 2.31 -1.63
C ARG A 135 -15.43 2.13 -0.61
N ASP A 136 -15.19 2.46 0.67
CA ASP A 136 -16.14 2.27 1.75
C ASP A 136 -17.41 3.14 1.58
N ILE A 137 -17.29 4.29 0.92
CA ILE A 137 -18.43 5.18 0.61
C ILE A 137 -19.10 4.87 -0.75
N CYS A 138 -18.53 3.96 -1.54
CA CYS A 138 -19.06 3.60 -2.85
C CYS A 138 -20.33 2.76 -2.71
N VAL A 139 -21.42 3.18 -3.35
CA VAL A 139 -22.65 2.39 -3.40
C VAL A 139 -22.57 1.39 -4.55
N GLU A 140 -22.84 0.12 -4.25
CA GLU A 140 -22.83 -0.94 -5.26
C GLU A 140 -23.71 -0.59 -6.47
N GLY A 141 -23.16 -0.76 -7.68
CA GLY A 141 -23.81 -0.44 -8.94
C GLY A 141 -23.50 0.95 -9.50
N THR A 142 -23.07 1.91 -8.65
CA THR A 142 -22.62 3.24 -9.12
C THR A 142 -21.27 3.15 -9.84
N GLY A 143 -21.03 4.01 -10.83
CA GLY A 143 -19.81 4.03 -11.63
C GLY A 143 -19.63 2.82 -12.56
N SER A 144 -20.60 1.89 -12.59
CA SER A 144 -20.51 0.66 -13.40
C SER A 144 -20.55 0.91 -14.91
N TRP A 145 -21.10 2.05 -15.33
CA TRP A 145 -21.09 2.51 -16.72
C TRP A 145 -19.66 2.76 -17.22
N PHE A 146 -18.76 3.23 -16.36
CA PHE A 146 -17.41 3.64 -16.73
C PHE A 146 -16.56 2.49 -17.25
N ALA A 147 -16.75 1.28 -16.70
CA ALA A 147 -16.07 0.09 -17.19
C ALA A 147 -16.45 -0.31 -18.64
N LYS A 148 -17.56 0.24 -19.16
CA LYS A 148 -18.05 0.01 -20.53
C LYS A 148 -17.87 1.24 -21.43
N ASP A 149 -17.36 2.33 -20.88
CA ASP A 149 -17.17 3.57 -21.62
C ASP A 149 -16.07 3.40 -22.68
N GLU A 150 -16.35 3.82 -23.91
CA GLU A 150 -15.43 3.60 -25.04
C GLU A 150 -14.12 4.37 -24.86
N GLN A 151 -14.18 5.58 -24.30
CA GLN A 151 -13.02 6.42 -24.06
C GLN A 151 -12.10 5.80 -22.99
N PHE A 152 -12.71 5.29 -21.92
CA PHE A 152 -11.99 4.50 -20.92
C PHE A 152 -11.35 3.25 -21.51
N LEU A 153 -12.08 2.48 -22.32
CA LEU A 153 -11.56 1.26 -22.94
C LEU A 153 -10.44 1.54 -23.94
N VAL A 154 -10.54 2.63 -24.71
CA VAL A 154 -9.45 3.09 -25.59
C VAL A 154 -8.22 3.42 -24.77
N TRP A 155 -8.36 4.23 -23.72
CA TRP A 155 -7.25 4.55 -22.82
C TRP A 155 -6.63 3.30 -22.19
N LEU A 156 -7.46 2.36 -21.73
CA LEU A 156 -6.99 1.15 -21.06
C LEU A 156 -6.12 0.27 -21.97
N ASN A 157 -6.39 0.25 -23.27
CA ASN A 157 -5.73 -0.65 -24.24
C ASN A 157 -4.72 0.06 -25.17
N LYS A 158 -4.72 1.39 -25.24
CA LYS A 158 -3.84 2.16 -26.12
C LYS A 158 -2.77 2.90 -25.30
N PRO A 159 -1.50 2.46 -25.33
CA PRO A 159 -0.43 3.13 -24.62
C PRO A 159 -0.14 4.52 -25.20
N GLY A 160 0.49 5.37 -24.40
CA GLY A 160 0.81 6.76 -24.73
C GLY A 160 -0.42 7.67 -24.73
N THR A 161 -1.48 7.28 -24.01
CA THR A 161 -2.69 8.09 -23.88
C THR A 161 -2.89 8.56 -22.44
N THR A 162 -3.46 9.76 -22.33
CA THR A 162 -3.86 10.34 -21.05
C THR A 162 -5.37 10.44 -20.98
N LEU A 163 -6.00 9.93 -19.92
CA LEU A 163 -7.43 10.07 -19.68
C LEU A 163 -7.67 11.09 -18.57
N TRP A 164 -8.42 12.12 -18.88
CA TRP A 164 -8.83 13.14 -17.93
C TRP A 164 -10.30 12.98 -17.59
N ILE A 165 -10.61 12.79 -16.30
CA ILE A 165 -11.97 12.79 -15.78
C ILE A 165 -12.22 14.15 -15.14
N GLU A 166 -12.99 14.97 -15.82
CA GLU A 166 -13.34 16.31 -15.40
C GLU A 166 -14.67 16.28 -14.64
N GLY A 167 -14.81 17.05 -13.55
CA GLY A 167 -16.11 17.21 -12.93
C GLY A 167 -16.14 18.23 -11.80
N GLY A 168 -17.33 18.73 -11.50
CA GLY A 168 -17.54 19.68 -10.41
C GLY A 168 -17.27 19.10 -9.02
N PRO A 169 -17.22 19.95 -7.98
CA PRO A 169 -17.18 19.49 -6.60
C PRO A 169 -18.43 18.66 -6.26
N GLY A 170 -18.24 17.50 -5.64
CA GLY A 170 -19.35 16.62 -5.24
C GLY A 170 -19.89 15.67 -6.32
N PHE A 171 -19.30 15.64 -7.53
CA PHE A 171 -19.69 14.75 -8.63
C PHE A 171 -19.16 13.31 -8.49
N GLY A 172 -18.54 12.95 -7.37
CA GLY A 172 -18.09 11.59 -7.09
C GLY A 172 -16.79 11.16 -7.78
N LYS A 173 -15.98 12.10 -8.29
CA LYS A 173 -14.70 11.84 -8.97
C LYS A 173 -13.80 10.84 -8.21
N THR A 174 -13.53 11.07 -6.94
CA THR A 174 -12.69 10.19 -6.10
C THR A 174 -13.25 8.77 -5.97
N VAL A 175 -14.58 8.62 -5.91
CA VAL A 175 -15.24 7.31 -5.87
C VAL A 175 -15.11 6.61 -7.23
N LEU A 176 -15.33 7.34 -8.33
CA LEU A 176 -15.13 6.83 -9.67
C LEU A 176 -13.67 6.40 -9.89
N PHE A 177 -12.71 7.25 -9.51
CA PHE A 177 -11.28 6.98 -9.54
C PHE A 177 -10.92 5.70 -8.78
N SER A 178 -11.44 5.50 -7.58
CA SER A 178 -11.20 4.27 -6.81
C SER A 178 -11.69 3.02 -7.54
N THR A 179 -12.84 3.12 -8.24
CA THR A 179 -13.38 2.03 -9.07
C THR A 179 -12.46 1.76 -10.26
N THR A 180 -11.92 2.82 -10.86
CA THR A 180 -10.96 2.72 -11.95
C THR A 180 -9.65 2.06 -11.53
N VAL A 181 -9.10 2.42 -10.37
CA VAL A 181 -7.90 1.76 -9.80
C VAL A 181 -8.12 0.25 -9.64
N ASP A 182 -9.27 -0.16 -9.10
CA ASP A 182 -9.60 -1.59 -8.98
C ASP A 182 -9.75 -2.28 -10.35
N GLY A 183 -10.36 -1.58 -11.32
CA GLY A 183 -10.48 -2.06 -12.70
C GLY A 183 -9.12 -2.28 -13.37
N VAL A 184 -8.22 -1.30 -13.24
CA VAL A 184 -6.86 -1.37 -13.78
C VAL A 184 -6.06 -2.48 -13.10
N ARG A 185 -6.10 -2.60 -11.78
CA ARG A 185 -5.42 -3.69 -11.06
C ARG A 185 -5.88 -5.08 -11.51
N LYS A 186 -7.17 -5.25 -11.79
CA LYS A 186 -7.72 -6.49 -12.36
C LYS A 186 -7.24 -6.73 -13.79
N HIS A 187 -7.04 -5.66 -14.57
CA HIS A 187 -6.51 -5.73 -15.93
C HIS A 187 -5.01 -6.09 -15.96
N THR A 188 -4.22 -5.56 -15.03
CA THR A 188 -2.77 -5.78 -14.97
C THR A 188 -2.38 -7.11 -14.33
N GLY A 189 -3.15 -7.61 -13.36
CA GLY A 189 -2.84 -8.84 -12.61
C GLY A 189 -2.48 -10.06 -13.48
N PRO A 190 -3.27 -10.41 -14.51
CA PRO A 190 -2.96 -11.54 -15.40
C PRO A 190 -1.71 -11.36 -16.27
N ARG A 191 -1.24 -10.12 -16.46
CA ARG A 191 -0.10 -9.79 -17.33
C ARG A 191 1.27 -9.94 -16.65
N GLY A 192 1.29 -10.31 -15.36
CA GLY A 192 2.50 -10.59 -14.60
C GLY A 192 3.33 -9.35 -14.25
N SER A 193 4.57 -9.57 -13.78
CA SER A 193 5.44 -8.55 -13.19
C SER A 193 5.94 -7.46 -14.17
N THR A 194 5.66 -7.60 -15.46
CA THR A 194 6.03 -6.60 -16.49
C THR A 194 5.00 -5.49 -16.68
N CYS A 195 3.87 -5.55 -15.96
CA CYS A 195 2.82 -4.54 -15.99
C CYS A 195 2.68 -3.86 -14.62
N GLY A 196 2.87 -2.54 -14.56
CA GLY A 196 2.83 -1.75 -13.34
C GLY A 196 1.52 -0.99 -13.17
N CYS A 197 1.04 -0.83 -11.93
CA CYS A 197 -0.07 0.05 -11.59
C CYS A 197 0.27 0.84 -10.34
N ALA A 198 0.26 2.16 -10.44
CA ALA A 198 0.46 3.08 -9.32
C ALA A 198 -0.65 4.12 -9.30
N TYR A 199 -1.04 4.56 -8.10
CA TYR A 199 -2.04 5.60 -7.95
C TYR A 199 -1.76 6.53 -6.77
N PHE A 200 -2.27 7.74 -6.84
CA PHE A 200 -2.14 8.73 -5.79
C PHE A 200 -3.41 9.55 -5.63
N TYR A 201 -3.68 9.97 -4.40
CA TYR A 201 -4.79 10.84 -4.06
C TYR A 201 -4.19 12.13 -3.50
N PHE A 202 -4.38 13.25 -4.20
CA PHE A 202 -4.25 14.53 -3.54
C PHE A 202 -5.40 14.73 -2.56
N ASP A 203 -5.12 15.42 -1.47
CA ASP A 203 -6.12 15.79 -0.49
C ASP A 203 -5.85 17.22 0.00
N GLY A 204 -6.63 18.16 -0.53
CA GLY A 204 -6.54 19.59 -0.24
C GLY A 204 -6.97 19.96 1.18
N ARG A 205 -7.44 18.99 1.97
CA ARG A 205 -7.66 19.14 3.41
C ARG A 205 -6.36 19.03 4.20
N GLU A 206 -5.32 18.42 3.64
CA GLU A 206 -4.04 18.23 4.33
C GLU A 206 -3.27 19.55 4.43
N ALA A 207 -2.72 19.82 5.61
CA ALA A 207 -1.76 20.89 5.83
C ALA A 207 -0.35 20.42 5.40
N GLY A 208 0.37 21.24 4.65
CA GLY A 208 1.70 20.96 4.12
C GLY A 208 2.11 22.00 3.07
N ALA A 209 3.41 22.15 2.83
CA ALA A 209 3.92 23.08 1.83
C ALA A 209 3.71 22.54 0.40
N ALA A 210 3.59 23.45 -0.57
CA ALA A 210 3.37 23.13 -1.99
C ALA A 210 4.37 22.09 -2.56
N LEU A 211 5.65 22.25 -2.22
CA LEU A 211 6.73 21.37 -2.66
C LEU A 211 6.58 19.94 -2.13
N GLU A 212 6.10 19.81 -0.88
CA GLU A 212 5.96 18.52 -0.20
C GLU A 212 4.94 17.62 -0.92
N LYS A 213 3.87 18.18 -1.48
CA LYS A 213 2.81 17.38 -2.14
C LYS A 213 3.26 16.72 -3.44
N PHE A 214 3.96 17.44 -4.32
CA PHE A 214 4.45 16.84 -5.56
C PHE A 214 5.56 15.83 -5.29
N GLU A 215 6.46 16.13 -4.36
CA GLU A 215 7.48 15.18 -3.93
C GLU A 215 6.86 13.89 -3.36
N THR A 216 5.81 14.05 -2.55
CA THR A 216 5.02 12.96 -1.96
C THR A 216 4.35 12.08 -3.02
N LEU A 217 3.81 12.67 -4.09
CA LEU A 217 3.31 11.93 -5.26
C LEU A 217 4.40 11.03 -5.87
N LEU A 218 5.59 11.59 -6.15
CA LEU A 218 6.69 10.84 -6.78
C LEU A 218 7.19 9.71 -5.88
N ARG A 219 7.38 9.98 -4.59
CA ARG A 219 7.77 8.96 -3.59
C ARG A 219 6.74 7.83 -3.55
N SER A 220 5.45 8.15 -3.56
CA SER A 220 4.36 7.17 -3.59
C SER A 220 4.38 6.29 -4.84
N ILE A 221 4.52 6.89 -6.03
CA ILE A 221 4.55 6.14 -7.29
C ILE A 221 5.78 5.21 -7.32
N LEU A 222 6.97 5.73 -6.97
CA LEU A 222 8.19 4.93 -6.87
C LEU A 222 8.02 3.75 -5.92
N ALA A 223 7.46 3.98 -4.74
CA ALA A 223 7.22 2.92 -3.77
C ALA A 223 6.31 1.82 -4.33
N GLN A 224 5.21 2.19 -4.98
CA GLN A 224 4.24 1.23 -5.54
C GLN A 224 4.81 0.42 -6.70
N LEU A 225 5.65 1.03 -7.54
CA LEU A 225 6.27 0.34 -8.68
C LEU A 225 7.46 -0.52 -8.28
N CYS A 226 8.29 -0.08 -7.33
CA CYS A 226 9.55 -0.75 -6.99
C CYS A 226 9.38 -1.86 -5.95
N PHE A 227 8.52 -1.65 -4.94
CA PHE A 227 8.45 -2.58 -3.80
C PHE A 227 7.53 -3.79 -4.01
N ASN A 228 6.82 -3.82 -5.13
CA ASN A 228 5.99 -4.97 -5.55
C ASN A 228 6.71 -5.88 -6.56
N GLN A 229 7.98 -5.60 -6.86
CA GLN A 229 8.82 -6.41 -7.75
C GLN A 229 9.60 -7.47 -6.96
N ALA A 230 10.13 -8.47 -7.69
CA ALA A 230 10.92 -9.55 -7.08
C ALA A 230 12.28 -9.09 -6.53
N ASP A 231 12.87 -8.06 -7.14
CA ASP A 231 14.04 -7.34 -6.63
C ASP A 231 13.81 -5.84 -6.80
N ILE A 232 14.45 -5.05 -5.94
CA ILE A 232 14.38 -3.60 -6.04
C ILE A 232 15.25 -3.10 -7.20
N PRO A 233 14.75 -2.20 -8.07
CA PRO A 233 15.52 -1.68 -9.19
C PRO A 233 16.86 -1.07 -8.77
N ASP A 234 17.92 -1.33 -9.54
CA ASP A 234 19.26 -0.80 -9.23
C ASP A 234 19.31 0.73 -9.21
N VAL A 235 18.41 1.41 -9.92
CA VAL A 235 18.28 2.87 -9.82
C VAL A 235 17.85 3.33 -8.44
N MET A 236 17.00 2.58 -7.73
CA MET A 236 16.64 2.88 -6.35
C MET A 236 17.83 2.66 -5.40
N LYS A 237 18.65 1.63 -5.65
CA LYS A 237 19.90 1.39 -4.90
C LYS A 237 20.88 2.54 -5.10
N ARG A 238 21.02 3.05 -6.34
CA ARG A 238 21.84 4.24 -6.63
C ARG A 238 21.29 5.50 -5.96
N LEU A 239 19.97 5.70 -6.01
CA LEU A 239 19.32 6.86 -5.39
C LEU A 239 19.52 6.85 -3.87
N TYR A 240 19.39 5.68 -3.24
CA TYR A 240 19.66 5.48 -1.82
C TYR A 240 21.15 5.65 -1.46
N ASN A 241 22.04 5.62 -2.45
CA ASN A 241 23.48 5.69 -2.27
C ASN A 241 24.02 4.56 -1.38
N VAL A 242 23.75 3.30 -1.78
CA VAL A 242 24.18 2.10 -1.01
C VAL A 242 25.68 2.09 -0.67
N ASP A 243 26.52 2.66 -1.53
CA ASP A 243 27.98 2.74 -1.33
C ASP A 243 28.42 3.97 -0.51
N GLY A 244 27.49 4.85 -0.14
CA GLY A 244 27.73 6.05 0.65
C GLY A 244 27.68 5.82 2.16
N LYS A 245 28.24 6.78 2.91
CA LYS A 245 28.12 6.82 4.37
C LYS A 245 26.82 7.47 4.85
N ASP A 246 26.28 8.35 4.02
CA ASP A 246 25.05 9.11 4.28
C ASP A 246 24.00 8.75 3.22
N HIS A 247 22.74 8.69 3.65
CA HIS A 247 21.57 8.48 2.79
C HIS A 247 20.76 9.78 2.72
N PRO A 248 21.23 10.80 1.97
CA PRO A 248 20.58 12.11 1.94
C PRO A 248 19.15 12.00 1.41
N GLU A 249 18.28 12.93 1.82
CA GLU A 249 16.95 13.01 1.24
C GLU A 249 17.03 13.31 -0.27
N PRO A 250 16.27 12.60 -1.11
CA PRO A 250 16.32 12.78 -2.55
C PRO A 250 15.64 14.10 -2.93
N THR A 251 16.29 14.85 -3.82
CA THR A 251 15.68 16.05 -4.42
C THR A 251 14.54 15.68 -5.38
N LEU A 252 13.63 16.63 -5.62
CA LEU A 252 12.54 16.47 -6.59
C LEU A 252 13.05 16.04 -7.98
N SER A 253 14.17 16.61 -8.45
CA SER A 253 14.79 16.24 -9.72
C SER A 253 15.29 14.79 -9.72
N GLN A 254 15.94 14.34 -8.64
CA GLN A 254 16.38 12.95 -8.52
C GLN A 254 15.22 11.97 -8.50
N LEU A 255 14.09 12.31 -7.84
CA LEU A 255 12.88 11.49 -7.84
C LEU A 255 12.28 11.37 -9.25
N ARG A 256 12.19 12.48 -10.01
CA ARG A 256 11.70 12.48 -11.40
C ARG A 256 12.57 11.58 -12.29
N THR A 257 13.88 11.79 -12.29
CA THR A 257 14.83 10.99 -13.10
C THR A 257 14.80 9.52 -12.72
N THR A 258 14.75 9.22 -11.42
CA THR A 258 14.65 7.83 -10.92
C THR A 258 13.38 7.16 -11.42
N LEU A 259 12.24 7.86 -11.34
CA LEU A 259 10.97 7.32 -11.81
C LEU A 259 10.99 7.06 -13.31
N GLU A 260 11.51 7.97 -14.12
CA GLU A 260 11.68 7.76 -15.57
C GLU A 260 12.55 6.53 -15.89
N GLU A 261 13.60 6.26 -15.10
CA GLU A 261 14.40 5.04 -15.24
C GLU A 261 13.64 3.78 -14.80
N VAL A 262 12.88 3.85 -13.70
CA VAL A 262 12.03 2.73 -13.24
C VAL A 262 11.00 2.35 -14.28
N LEU A 263 10.36 3.33 -14.93
CA LEU A 263 9.34 3.11 -15.96
C LEU A 263 9.87 2.30 -17.16
N LYS A 264 11.16 2.45 -17.52
CA LYS A 264 11.80 1.68 -18.61
C LYS A 264 11.90 0.18 -18.31
N GLY A 265 11.73 -0.23 -17.05
CA GLY A 265 11.72 -1.63 -16.64
C GLY A 265 10.39 -2.36 -16.87
N PHE A 266 9.35 -1.64 -17.30
CA PHE A 266 8.01 -2.17 -17.51
C PHE A 266 7.62 -2.17 -19.00
N ASN A 267 6.78 -3.12 -19.41
CA ASN A 267 6.17 -3.14 -20.73
C ASN A 267 4.97 -2.19 -20.81
N GLU A 268 4.19 -2.14 -19.73
CA GLU A 268 3.05 -1.23 -19.57
C GLU A 268 2.98 -0.72 -18.14
N VAL A 269 2.68 0.56 -17.95
CA VAL A 269 2.50 1.18 -16.63
C VAL A 269 1.28 2.07 -16.64
N TYR A 270 0.42 1.90 -15.64
CA TYR A 270 -0.72 2.77 -15.39
C TYR A 270 -0.43 3.65 -14.18
N ILE A 271 -0.45 4.97 -14.36
CA ILE A 271 -0.31 5.95 -13.29
C ILE A 271 -1.62 6.74 -13.19
N LEU A 272 -2.28 6.65 -12.04
CA LEU A 272 -3.56 7.30 -11.79
C LEU A 272 -3.43 8.37 -10.70
N ILE A 273 -3.93 9.58 -10.92
CA ILE A 273 -3.82 10.72 -10.01
C ILE A 273 -5.23 11.29 -9.73
N ASP A 274 -5.70 11.22 -8.49
CA ASP A 274 -6.97 11.84 -8.09
C ASP A 274 -6.75 13.29 -7.63
N ALA A 275 -7.67 14.17 -8.01
CA ALA A 275 -7.73 15.58 -7.60
C ALA A 275 -6.46 16.37 -7.97
N LEU A 276 -6.04 16.31 -9.24
CA LEU A 276 -4.86 17.03 -9.75
C LEU A 276 -4.91 18.54 -9.45
N ASP A 277 -6.10 19.14 -9.40
CA ASP A 277 -6.31 20.54 -9.03
C ASP A 277 -5.94 20.89 -7.58
N GLU A 278 -5.73 19.89 -6.72
CA GLU A 278 -5.34 20.08 -5.31
C GLU A 278 -3.81 20.05 -5.11
N CYS A 279 -3.05 19.84 -6.19
CA CYS A 279 -1.61 20.09 -6.23
C CYS A 279 -1.36 21.60 -6.32
N ASP A 280 -0.46 22.13 -5.49
CA ASP A 280 -0.12 23.56 -5.51
C ASP A 280 0.84 23.90 -6.68
N LEU A 281 1.65 22.94 -7.14
CA LEU A 281 2.58 23.07 -8.28
C LEU A 281 1.97 22.50 -9.58
N GLN A 282 0.77 22.94 -9.93
CA GLN A 282 0.01 22.39 -11.09
C GLN A 282 0.79 22.48 -12.41
N VAL A 283 1.48 23.62 -12.65
CA VAL A 283 2.30 23.82 -13.85
C VAL A 283 3.38 22.73 -13.94
N GLU A 284 4.16 22.56 -12.87
CA GLU A 284 5.27 21.60 -12.86
C GLU A 284 4.78 20.15 -12.96
N LEU A 285 3.64 19.85 -12.34
CA LEU A 285 3.02 18.53 -12.41
C LEU A 285 2.57 18.21 -13.85
N LEU A 286 1.91 19.17 -14.51
CA LEU A 286 1.49 19.02 -15.91
C LEU A 286 2.70 18.91 -16.85
N ASP A 287 3.73 19.73 -16.66
CA ASP A 287 4.97 19.65 -17.45
C ASP A 287 5.67 18.29 -17.28
N TRP A 288 5.67 17.74 -16.06
CA TRP A 288 6.18 16.39 -15.81
C TRP A 288 5.30 15.29 -16.44
N MET A 289 3.97 15.43 -16.38
CA MET A 289 3.07 14.49 -17.05
C MET A 289 3.29 14.50 -18.58
N ASP A 290 3.51 15.67 -19.17
CA ASP A 290 3.82 15.82 -20.58
C ASP A 290 5.21 15.22 -20.90
N SER A 291 6.21 15.41 -20.05
CA SER A 291 7.54 14.80 -20.23
C SER A 291 7.47 13.27 -20.16
N LEU A 292 6.61 12.72 -19.30
CA LEU A 292 6.38 11.28 -19.22
C LEU A 292 5.76 10.71 -20.49
N GLN A 293 4.88 11.45 -21.19
CA GLN A 293 4.33 10.99 -22.47
C GLN A 293 5.38 10.85 -23.59
N LEU A 294 6.54 11.52 -23.44
CA LEU A 294 7.68 11.38 -24.35
C LEU A 294 8.52 10.12 -24.09
N THR A 295 8.28 9.43 -22.97
CA THR A 295 8.97 8.18 -22.57
C THR A 295 8.47 7.01 -23.45
N PRO A 296 9.28 5.95 -23.70
CA PRO A 296 8.92 4.82 -24.55
C PRO A 296 7.55 4.16 -24.28
N GLN A 297 7.10 3.42 -25.30
CA GLN A 297 5.78 2.79 -25.43
C GLN A 297 5.38 2.00 -24.17
N GLY A 298 4.17 2.24 -23.65
CA GLY A 298 3.59 1.47 -22.54
C GLY A 298 2.96 2.29 -21.42
N LEU A 299 3.08 3.62 -21.42
CA LEU A 299 2.55 4.45 -20.33
C LEU A 299 1.08 4.84 -20.55
N HIS A 300 0.28 4.73 -19.50
CA HIS A 300 -1.12 5.16 -19.44
C HIS A 300 -1.30 6.10 -18.24
N LEU A 301 -1.64 7.35 -18.50
CA LEU A 301 -1.88 8.34 -17.45
C LEU A 301 -3.38 8.56 -17.26
N LEU A 302 -3.86 8.57 -16.03
CA LEU A 302 -5.22 9.02 -15.72
C LEU A 302 -5.16 10.09 -14.65
N ALA A 303 -5.91 11.18 -14.84
CA ALA A 303 -6.10 12.17 -13.80
C ALA A 303 -7.57 12.52 -13.62
N THR A 304 -7.98 12.79 -12.39
CA THR A 304 -9.24 13.50 -12.12
C THR A 304 -8.95 14.93 -11.70
N SER A 305 -9.82 15.86 -12.07
CA SER A 305 -9.75 17.22 -11.53
C SER A 305 -11.06 17.98 -11.67
N ARG A 306 -11.13 19.16 -11.05
CA ARG A 306 -12.05 20.23 -11.46
C ARG A 306 -11.60 20.87 -12.78
N PRO A 307 -12.50 21.53 -13.53
CA PRO A 307 -12.14 22.35 -14.69
C PRO A 307 -11.49 23.66 -14.23
N VAL A 308 -10.23 23.58 -13.82
CA VAL A 308 -9.42 24.77 -13.54
C VAL A 308 -8.74 25.18 -14.83
N ARG A 309 -8.76 26.48 -15.14
CA ARG A 309 -8.26 27.06 -16.39
C ARG A 309 -6.93 26.45 -16.89
N ILE A 310 -5.91 26.35 -16.03
CA ILE A 310 -4.61 25.81 -16.44
C ILE A 310 -4.67 24.34 -16.85
N ILE A 311 -5.51 23.54 -16.19
CA ILE A 311 -5.73 22.13 -16.52
C ILE A 311 -6.54 22.03 -17.81
N GLU A 312 -7.60 22.83 -17.97
CA GLU A 312 -8.39 22.94 -19.20
C GLU A 312 -7.57 23.40 -20.40
N GLU A 313 -6.54 24.22 -20.21
CA GLU A 313 -5.68 24.68 -21.29
C GLU A 313 -4.64 23.62 -21.72
N ARG A 314 -4.31 22.65 -20.85
CA ARG A 314 -3.22 21.67 -21.08
C ARG A 314 -3.69 20.24 -21.34
N MET A 315 -4.74 19.81 -20.64
CA MET A 315 -5.27 18.45 -20.74
C MET A 315 -6.03 18.14 -22.03
N PRO A 316 -6.52 19.09 -22.85
CA PRO A 316 -7.12 18.77 -24.16
C PRO A 316 -6.13 18.62 -25.32
N ASN A 317 -4.82 18.57 -25.07
CA ASN A 317 -3.83 18.35 -26.12
C ASN A 317 -4.06 17.00 -26.86
N SER A 318 -3.54 16.85 -28.07
CA SER A 318 -3.92 15.80 -29.05
C SER A 318 -3.78 14.33 -28.60
N SER A 319 -3.13 14.06 -27.47
CA SER A 319 -2.92 12.72 -26.90
C SER A 319 -3.86 12.39 -25.73
N HIS A 320 -4.78 13.30 -25.42
CA HIS A 320 -5.63 13.23 -24.24
C HIS A 320 -7.08 12.96 -24.61
N VAL A 321 -7.73 12.14 -23.78
CA VAL A 321 -9.15 11.84 -23.85
C VAL A 321 -9.81 12.49 -22.63
N CYS A 322 -10.91 13.22 -22.81
CA CYS A 322 -11.61 13.89 -21.71
C CYS A 322 -13.00 13.30 -21.52
N ILE A 323 -13.32 12.91 -20.28
CA ILE A 323 -14.65 12.46 -19.86
C ILE A 323 -15.20 13.50 -18.88
N PRO A 324 -16.05 14.43 -19.32
CA PRO A 324 -16.73 15.36 -18.44
C PRO A 324 -17.87 14.66 -17.70
N LEU A 325 -17.84 14.69 -16.37
CA LEU A 325 -18.91 14.22 -15.51
C LEU A 325 -20.04 15.25 -15.50
N THR A 326 -21.00 15.07 -16.39
CA THR A 326 -22.21 15.90 -16.47
C THR A 326 -23.35 15.30 -15.64
N SER A 327 -24.34 16.12 -15.32
CA SER A 327 -25.56 15.69 -14.64
C SER A 327 -26.27 14.54 -15.37
N ASP A 328 -26.37 14.64 -16.70
CA ASP A 328 -26.99 13.61 -17.56
C ASP A 328 -26.23 12.28 -17.49
N LEU A 329 -24.89 12.32 -17.51
CA LEU A 329 -24.05 11.12 -17.41
C LEU A 329 -24.20 10.44 -16.05
N LEU A 330 -24.37 11.22 -14.98
CA LEU A 330 -24.46 10.73 -13.61
C LEU A 330 -25.90 10.43 -13.12
N ASP A 331 -26.96 10.78 -13.88
CA ASP A 331 -28.36 10.64 -13.43
C ASP A 331 -28.68 9.21 -12.94
N ASN A 332 -28.21 8.19 -13.67
CA ASN A 332 -28.46 6.81 -13.28
C ASN A 332 -27.66 6.39 -12.03
N ASP A 333 -26.46 6.93 -11.83
CA ASP A 333 -25.69 6.67 -10.61
C ASP A 333 -26.32 7.38 -9.40
N ILE A 334 -26.79 8.62 -9.55
CA ILE A 334 -27.53 9.33 -8.51
C ILE A 334 -28.82 8.58 -8.17
N LYS A 335 -29.55 8.08 -9.18
CA LYS A 335 -30.72 7.22 -8.97
C LYS A 335 -30.38 5.99 -8.14
N THR A 336 -29.32 5.28 -8.52
CA THR A 336 -28.86 4.06 -7.83
C THR A 336 -28.46 4.37 -6.38
N TYR A 337 -27.75 5.48 -6.18
CA TYR A 337 -27.36 5.98 -4.86
C TYR A 337 -28.58 6.28 -3.97
N VAL A 338 -29.56 7.03 -4.49
CA VAL A 338 -30.81 7.36 -3.78
C VAL A 338 -31.59 6.09 -3.45
N ASP A 339 -31.79 5.21 -4.43
CA ASP A 339 -32.54 3.97 -4.25
C ASP A 339 -31.89 3.06 -3.20
N GLY A 340 -30.55 2.96 -3.19
CA GLY A 340 -29.79 2.21 -2.20
C GLY A 340 -30.00 2.72 -0.78
N HIS A 341 -29.85 4.04 -0.58
CA HIS A 341 -30.02 4.66 0.75
C HIS A 341 -31.45 4.62 1.26
N VAL A 342 -32.44 4.85 0.39
CA VAL A 342 -33.86 4.76 0.75
C VAL A 342 -34.21 3.32 1.14
N LYS A 343 -33.72 2.33 0.40
CA LYS A 343 -33.95 0.91 0.70
C LYS A 343 -33.31 0.47 2.03
N ALA A 344 -32.17 1.06 2.39
CA ALA A 344 -31.45 0.74 3.61
C ALA A 344 -32.08 1.35 4.88
N SER A 345 -32.90 2.40 4.75
CA SER A 345 -33.61 3.02 5.87
C SER A 345 -35.00 2.42 6.04
N ASN A 346 -35.34 2.00 7.26
CA ASN A 346 -36.65 1.45 7.58
C ASN A 346 -37.77 2.46 7.35
N ASP A 347 -37.55 3.72 7.73
CA ASP A 347 -38.54 4.79 7.63
C ASP A 347 -38.65 5.28 6.18
N LEU A 348 -37.52 5.64 5.54
CA LEU A 348 -37.55 6.20 4.18
C LEU A 348 -38.15 5.23 3.16
N LYS A 349 -37.92 3.92 3.33
CA LYS A 349 -38.50 2.90 2.46
C LYS A 349 -40.04 2.92 2.49
N LEU A 350 -40.64 3.27 3.62
CA LEU A 350 -42.09 3.34 3.80
C LEU A 350 -42.64 4.71 3.39
N LEU A 351 -41.88 5.78 3.62
CA LEU A 351 -42.32 7.15 3.42
C LEU A 351 -42.08 7.69 2.00
N MET A 352 -41.01 7.27 1.32
CA MET A 352 -40.61 7.85 0.04
C MET A 352 -41.26 7.18 -1.18
N THR A 353 -42.00 7.96 -1.97
CA THR A 353 -42.57 7.52 -3.24
C THR A 353 -41.58 7.57 -4.40
N LYS A 354 -41.93 6.97 -5.55
CA LYS A 354 -41.14 7.07 -6.78
C LYS A 354 -40.94 8.53 -7.24
N GLU A 355 -41.97 9.35 -7.14
CA GLU A 355 -41.90 10.78 -7.53
C GLU A 355 -41.02 11.59 -6.57
N MET A 356 -41.07 11.30 -5.27
CA MET A 356 -40.18 11.93 -4.27
C MET A 356 -38.70 11.63 -4.56
N LYS A 357 -38.38 10.35 -4.85
CA LYS A 357 -37.03 9.95 -5.23
C LYS A 357 -36.58 10.61 -6.53
N LYS A 358 -37.48 10.73 -7.51
CA LYS A 358 -37.22 11.43 -8.77
C LYS A 358 -36.96 12.92 -8.54
N LYS A 359 -37.73 13.60 -7.68
CA LYS A 359 -37.53 15.01 -7.31
C LYS A 359 -36.15 15.22 -6.68
N LEU A 360 -35.75 14.34 -5.75
CA LEU A 360 -34.42 14.37 -5.12
C LEU A 360 -33.30 14.19 -6.14
N ARG A 361 -33.45 13.24 -7.07
CA ARG A 361 -32.49 12.97 -8.15
C ARG A 361 -32.30 14.18 -9.06
N ILE A 362 -33.41 14.73 -9.58
CA ILE A 362 -33.38 15.88 -10.52
C ILE A 362 -32.73 17.09 -9.84
N ARG A 363 -33.08 17.36 -8.57
CA ARG A 363 -32.53 18.51 -7.85
C ARG A 363 -31.07 18.33 -7.47
N GLY A 364 -30.61 17.09 -7.33
CA GLY A 364 -29.21 16.77 -7.05
C GLY A 364 -28.27 17.16 -8.18
N ASP A 365 -28.76 17.21 -9.42
CA ASP A 365 -28.03 17.68 -10.61
C ASP A 365 -26.60 17.11 -10.72
N GLY A 366 -26.46 15.80 -10.56
CA GLY A 366 -25.17 15.10 -10.60
C GLY A 366 -24.31 15.22 -9.32
N MET A 367 -24.68 16.06 -8.35
CA MET A 367 -23.92 16.27 -7.11
C MET A 367 -24.31 15.27 -6.01
N PHE A 368 -23.56 14.17 -5.90
CA PHE A 368 -23.71 13.19 -4.81
C PHE A 368 -23.65 13.84 -3.42
N ARG A 369 -22.83 14.87 -3.22
CA ARG A 369 -22.66 15.49 -1.90
C ARG A 369 -23.92 16.21 -1.39
N LEU A 370 -24.64 16.89 -2.28
CA LEU A 370 -25.94 17.49 -1.95
C LEU A 370 -26.97 16.40 -1.66
N VAL A 371 -27.02 15.37 -2.50
CA VAL A 371 -27.95 14.25 -2.32
C VAL A 371 -27.69 13.50 -1.01
N ALA A 372 -26.43 13.27 -0.65
CA ALA A 372 -26.03 12.66 0.61
C ALA A 372 -26.47 13.50 1.81
N PHE A 373 -26.27 14.82 1.74
CA PHE A 373 -26.73 15.75 2.77
C PHE A 373 -28.24 15.69 2.96
N TRP A 374 -29.02 15.75 1.87
CA TRP A 374 -30.48 15.68 1.96
C TRP A 374 -30.99 14.33 2.44
N ILE A 375 -30.38 13.22 2.00
CA ILE A 375 -30.72 11.90 2.53
C ILE A 375 -30.50 11.85 4.04
N ASN A 376 -29.44 12.49 4.55
CA ASN A 376 -29.21 12.55 5.98
C ASN A 376 -30.29 13.36 6.71
N ASP A 377 -30.68 14.51 6.18
CA ASP A 377 -31.79 15.31 6.72
C ASP A 377 -33.11 14.52 6.73
N LEU A 378 -33.40 13.81 5.63
CA LEU A 378 -34.61 13.01 5.48
C LEU A 378 -34.70 11.85 6.48
N LYS A 379 -33.58 11.34 7.02
CA LYS A 379 -33.61 10.29 8.06
C LYS A 379 -34.30 10.74 9.35
N HIS A 380 -34.50 12.04 9.54
CA HIS A 380 -35.19 12.61 10.70
C HIS A 380 -36.69 12.87 10.43
N CYS A 381 -37.19 12.53 9.24
CA CYS A 381 -38.61 12.61 8.91
C CYS A 381 -39.33 11.32 9.32
N PHE A 382 -40.46 11.46 10.01
CA PHE A 382 -41.26 10.31 10.49
C PHE A 382 -42.61 10.19 9.78
N THR A 383 -43.02 11.23 9.04
CA THR A 383 -44.23 11.23 8.24
C THR A 383 -43.96 11.57 6.77
N ALA A 384 -44.89 11.21 5.89
CA ALA A 384 -44.80 11.57 4.47
C ALA A 384 -44.92 13.09 4.25
N GLU A 385 -45.57 13.80 5.17
CA GLU A 385 -45.66 15.26 5.18
C GLU A 385 -44.30 15.88 5.47
N ASP A 386 -43.59 15.41 6.52
CA ASP A 386 -42.23 15.86 6.87
C ASP A 386 -41.26 15.69 5.67
N VAL A 387 -41.35 14.53 5.00
CA VAL A 387 -40.55 14.24 3.80
C VAL A 387 -40.89 15.24 2.70
N THR A 388 -42.17 15.51 2.47
CA THR A 388 -42.62 16.44 1.41
C THR A 388 -42.13 17.86 1.68
N GLU A 389 -42.29 18.37 2.91
CA GLU A 389 -41.83 19.71 3.30
C GLU A 389 -40.31 19.82 3.17
N THR A 390 -39.57 18.81 3.64
CA THR A 390 -38.10 18.77 3.53
C THR A 390 -37.67 18.78 2.06
N LEU A 391 -38.36 18.04 1.19
CA LEU A 391 -38.11 18.02 -0.26
C LEU A 391 -38.43 19.35 -0.97
N GLU A 392 -39.26 20.22 -0.38
CA GLU A 392 -39.52 21.57 -0.91
C GLU A 392 -38.44 22.57 -0.52
N ARG A 393 -37.83 22.38 0.65
CA ARG A 393 -36.77 23.23 1.21
C ARG A 393 -35.36 22.80 0.82
N LEU A 394 -35.23 21.85 -0.11
CA LEU A 394 -33.93 21.37 -0.59
C LEU A 394 -33.12 22.54 -1.13
N LEU A 395 -31.86 22.59 -0.74
CA LEU A 395 -30.93 23.61 -1.18
C LEU A 395 -30.56 23.35 -2.65
N THR A 396 -29.89 24.29 -3.31
CA THR A 396 -29.53 24.13 -4.74
C THR A 396 -28.04 24.20 -4.99
N SER A 397 -27.26 24.66 -4.00
CA SER A 397 -25.80 24.76 -4.11
C SER A 397 -25.11 24.22 -2.84
N LEU A 398 -23.83 23.88 -2.99
CA LEU A 398 -22.98 23.51 -1.85
C LEU A 398 -22.84 24.66 -0.85
N ASN A 399 -22.80 25.92 -1.31
CA ASN A 399 -22.72 27.08 -0.42
C ASN A 399 -23.97 27.23 0.44
N ASP A 400 -25.16 27.08 -0.15
CA ASP A 400 -26.42 27.10 0.59
C ASP A 400 -26.45 25.97 1.64
N MET A 401 -25.99 24.78 1.25
CA MET A 401 -25.82 23.64 2.17
C MET A 401 -24.92 23.99 3.35
N TYR A 402 -23.73 24.56 3.11
CA TYR A 402 -22.82 24.94 4.19
C TYR A 402 -23.37 26.07 5.06
N HIS A 403 -24.05 27.08 4.48
CA HIS A 403 -24.78 28.09 5.24
C HIS A 403 -25.85 27.47 6.15
N SER A 404 -26.58 26.46 5.66
CA SER A 404 -27.55 25.74 6.47
C SER A 404 -26.89 24.95 7.59
N MET A 405 -25.76 24.29 7.34
CA MET A 405 -25.01 23.57 8.37
C MET A 405 -24.52 24.52 9.47
N VAL A 406 -23.92 25.66 9.10
CA VAL A 406 -23.43 26.67 10.05
C VAL A 406 -24.58 27.26 10.87
N SER A 407 -25.73 27.56 10.25
CA SER A 407 -26.87 28.15 10.97
C SER A 407 -27.56 27.19 11.93
N ARG A 408 -27.38 25.88 11.77
CA ARG A 408 -27.88 24.84 12.70
C ARG A 408 -26.99 24.67 13.94
N ILE A 409 -25.80 25.27 13.98
CA ILE A 409 -24.90 25.17 15.13
C ILE A 409 -25.49 25.97 16.30
N HIS A 410 -25.66 25.29 17.45
CA HIS A 410 -26.23 25.91 18.63
C HIS A 410 -25.40 27.13 19.08
N LEU A 411 -26.06 28.22 19.50
CA LEU A 411 -25.39 29.48 19.87
C LEU A 411 -24.25 29.28 20.89
N GLN A 412 -24.45 28.39 21.87
CA GLN A 412 -23.46 28.04 22.89
C GLN A 412 -22.20 27.33 22.34
N HIS A 413 -22.28 26.75 21.13
CA HIS A 413 -21.20 26.02 20.47
C HIS A 413 -20.45 26.87 19.44
N LEU A 414 -20.98 28.04 19.06
CA LEU A 414 -20.41 28.86 17.98
C LEU A 414 -18.98 29.29 18.28
N LEU A 415 -18.70 29.76 19.49
CA LEU A 415 -17.35 30.20 19.87
C LEU A 415 -16.33 29.05 19.80
N TYR A 416 -16.72 27.85 20.24
CA TYR A 416 -15.87 26.66 20.14
C TYR A 416 -15.63 26.27 18.69
N THR A 417 -16.70 26.27 17.90
CA THR A 417 -16.65 25.93 16.47
C THR A 417 -15.75 26.89 15.72
N GLN A 418 -15.90 28.20 15.92
CA GLN A 418 -15.08 29.23 15.28
C GLN A 418 -13.60 29.01 15.59
N ALA A 419 -13.25 28.81 16.86
CA ALA A 419 -11.88 28.55 17.25
C ALA A 419 -11.34 27.26 16.60
N ILE A 420 -12.07 26.14 16.70
CA ILE A 420 -11.68 24.86 16.10
C ILE A 420 -11.46 25.00 14.59
N ILE A 421 -12.40 25.64 13.89
CA ILE A 421 -12.31 25.84 12.44
C ILE A 421 -11.11 26.71 12.07
N GLN A 422 -10.84 27.81 12.77
CA GLN A 422 -9.68 28.66 12.52
C GLN A 422 -8.37 27.87 12.67
N TRP A 423 -8.25 27.06 13.71
CA TRP A 423 -7.09 26.20 13.89
C TRP A 423 -6.97 25.16 12.76
N LEU A 424 -8.06 24.54 12.31
CA LEU A 424 -8.03 23.62 11.16
C LEU A 424 -7.68 24.29 9.83
N LEU A 425 -8.06 25.55 9.64
CA LEU A 425 -7.81 26.29 8.40
C LEU A 425 -6.36 26.77 8.29
N PHE A 426 -5.77 27.21 9.40
CA PHE A 426 -4.52 27.97 9.41
C PHE A 426 -3.35 27.27 10.09
N SER A 427 -3.54 26.07 10.65
CA SER A 427 -2.41 25.31 11.21
C SER A 427 -1.44 24.87 10.12
N VAL A 428 -0.15 24.99 10.43
CA VAL A 428 0.95 24.58 9.53
C VAL A 428 1.04 23.06 9.41
N TRP A 429 0.68 22.34 10.48
CA TRP A 429 0.60 20.88 10.50
C TRP A 429 -0.81 20.42 10.89
N GLN A 430 -1.15 19.19 10.52
CA GLN A 430 -2.42 18.58 10.93
C GLN A 430 -2.43 18.32 12.44
N LEU A 431 -3.49 18.78 13.11
CA LEU A 431 -3.67 18.63 14.55
C LEU A 431 -4.21 17.24 14.92
N THR A 432 -3.69 16.70 16.02
CA THR A 432 -4.18 15.47 16.67
C THR A 432 -5.51 15.69 17.37
N LEU A 433 -6.19 14.60 17.76
CA LEU A 433 -7.46 14.68 18.49
C LEU A 433 -7.32 15.45 19.80
N GLU A 434 -6.22 15.21 20.49
CA GLU A 434 -5.92 15.79 21.79
C GLU A 434 -5.58 17.27 21.65
N GLU A 435 -4.80 17.67 20.65
CA GLU A 435 -4.44 19.07 20.41
C GLU A 435 -5.67 19.93 20.12
N ILE A 436 -6.55 19.47 19.22
CA ILE A 436 -7.70 20.28 18.85
C ILE A 436 -8.78 20.33 19.93
N ALA A 437 -8.92 19.26 20.73
CA ALA A 437 -9.86 19.23 21.85
C ALA A 437 -9.48 20.23 22.96
N VAL A 438 -8.22 20.70 22.96
CA VAL A 438 -7.73 21.71 23.90
C VAL A 438 -7.93 23.14 23.38
N VAL A 439 -8.18 23.35 22.09
CA VAL A 439 -8.45 24.68 21.52
C VAL A 439 -9.56 25.44 22.27
N PRO A 440 -10.72 24.83 22.61
CA PRO A 440 -11.75 25.43 23.47
C PRO A 440 -11.29 25.93 24.84
N CYS A 441 -10.20 25.39 25.37
CA CYS A 441 -9.64 25.78 26.67
C CYS A 441 -9.02 27.19 26.64
N PHE A 442 -8.68 27.70 25.46
CA PHE A 442 -8.08 29.02 25.30
C PHE A 442 -9.15 30.08 25.05
N ASP A 443 -9.14 31.13 25.87
CA ASP A 443 -9.96 32.30 25.68
C ASP A 443 -9.14 33.40 24.98
N PHE A 444 -9.58 33.81 23.79
CA PHE A 444 -8.93 34.84 22.98
C PHE A 444 -9.61 36.21 23.09
N SER A 445 -10.67 36.35 23.92
CA SER A 445 -11.46 37.59 24.02
C SER A 445 -10.69 38.82 24.49
N ASN A 446 -9.60 38.63 25.25
CA ASN A 446 -8.81 39.72 25.86
C ASN A 446 -7.42 39.91 25.22
N GLY A 447 -7.24 39.50 23.95
CA GLY A 447 -6.02 39.68 23.17
C GLY A 447 -4.89 38.70 23.51
N ARG A 448 -4.58 38.48 24.81
CA ARG A 448 -3.69 37.39 25.22
C ARG A 448 -4.51 36.12 25.48
N PRO A 449 -4.15 34.96 24.89
CA PRO A 449 -4.85 33.71 25.13
C PRO A 449 -4.71 33.29 26.59
N VAL A 450 -5.83 33.13 27.29
CA VAL A 450 -5.87 32.65 28.68
C VAL A 450 -6.34 31.21 28.70
N PHE A 451 -5.55 30.33 29.32
CA PHE A 451 -5.92 28.93 29.49
C PHE A 451 -6.90 28.75 30.64
N ASN A 452 -8.03 28.10 30.36
CA ASN A 452 -9.05 27.73 31.33
C ASN A 452 -9.42 26.25 31.19
N LYS A 453 -8.95 25.43 32.14
CA LYS A 453 -9.21 23.98 32.16
C LYS A 453 -10.69 23.61 32.19
N ASN A 454 -11.54 24.44 32.79
CA ASN A 454 -12.97 24.16 32.90
C ASN A 454 -13.72 24.34 31.57
N ARG A 455 -13.08 24.94 30.55
CA ARG A 455 -13.62 25.06 29.19
C ARG A 455 -13.20 23.90 28.28
N CYS A 456 -12.27 23.05 28.73
CA CYS A 456 -11.82 21.91 27.95
C CYS A 456 -12.94 20.90 27.77
N PHE A 457 -12.99 20.28 26.58
CA PHE A 457 -13.90 19.16 26.37
C PHE A 457 -13.47 17.96 27.21
N GLY A 458 -14.40 17.38 27.97
CA GLY A 458 -14.16 16.14 28.70
C GLY A 458 -13.94 14.93 27.78
N ASN A 459 -14.53 14.96 26.58
CA ASN A 459 -14.33 13.97 25.52
C ASN A 459 -13.85 14.68 24.25
N PRO A 460 -12.66 14.36 23.70
CA PRO A 460 -12.17 14.95 22.45
C PRO A 460 -13.13 14.83 21.27
N LYS A 461 -13.98 13.79 21.24
CA LYS A 461 -14.97 13.60 20.16
C LYS A 461 -16.08 14.67 20.16
N ALA A 462 -16.24 15.44 21.23
CA ALA A 462 -17.20 16.55 21.29
C ALA A 462 -16.96 17.60 20.19
N VAL A 463 -15.74 17.66 19.62
CA VAL A 463 -15.43 18.46 18.42
C VAL A 463 -16.37 18.14 17.25
N LEU A 464 -16.73 16.87 17.03
CA LEU A 464 -17.68 16.49 15.98
C LEU A 464 -19.07 17.04 16.23
N ASP A 465 -19.50 17.03 17.49
CA ASP A 465 -20.83 17.44 17.91
C ASP A 465 -20.99 18.97 17.80
N VAL A 466 -19.96 19.72 18.20
CA VAL A 466 -20.01 21.19 18.15
C VAL A 466 -19.89 21.73 16.72
N CYS A 467 -19.10 21.09 15.86
CA CYS A 467 -18.83 21.57 14.50
C CYS A 467 -19.89 21.20 13.46
N GLY A 468 -21.01 20.55 13.86
CA GLY A 468 -22.19 20.38 13.00
C GLY A 468 -21.91 19.65 11.68
N GLY A 469 -20.98 18.70 11.65
CA GLY A 469 -20.62 17.94 10.44
C GLY A 469 -19.67 18.66 9.47
N LEU A 470 -19.17 19.86 9.81
CA LEU A 470 -18.13 20.56 9.04
C LEU A 470 -16.73 19.95 9.24
N VAL A 471 -16.59 19.11 10.25
CA VAL A 471 -15.34 18.46 10.68
C VAL A 471 -15.56 16.95 10.75
N VAL A 472 -14.55 16.19 10.36
CA VAL A 472 -14.52 14.73 10.40
C VAL A 472 -13.22 14.23 11.03
N VAL A 473 -13.21 12.98 11.48
CA VAL A 473 -11.99 12.30 11.92
C VAL A 473 -11.52 11.34 10.83
N SER A 474 -10.26 11.46 10.43
CA SER A 474 -9.57 10.51 9.54
C SER A 474 -8.22 10.17 10.14
N GLN A 475 -7.86 8.88 10.17
CA GLN A 475 -6.57 8.42 10.70
C GLN A 475 -6.20 8.96 12.11
N GLY A 476 -7.20 9.17 12.97
CA GLY A 476 -6.97 9.74 14.31
C GLY A 476 -6.60 11.23 14.32
N ARG A 477 -6.97 11.97 13.27
CA ARG A 477 -6.80 13.43 13.19
C ARG A 477 -8.11 14.10 12.79
N PHE A 478 -8.34 15.31 13.30
CA PHE A 478 -9.48 16.12 12.88
C PHE A 478 -9.12 16.92 11.64
N MET A 479 -10.03 16.95 10.69
CA MET A 479 -9.89 17.69 9.46
C MET A 479 -11.25 18.22 9.02
N LEU A 480 -11.24 19.23 8.14
CA LEU A 480 -12.48 19.68 7.52
C LEU A 480 -13.12 18.53 6.73
N ALA A 481 -14.45 18.48 6.72
CA ALA A 481 -15.18 17.38 6.10
C ALA A 481 -14.92 17.25 4.60
N HIS A 482 -14.51 18.33 3.93
CA HIS A 482 -14.16 18.38 2.52
C HIS A 482 -13.42 19.67 2.17
N LEU A 483 -12.63 19.69 1.09
CA LEU A 483 -11.98 20.91 0.59
C LEU A 483 -12.98 22.06 0.33
N THR A 484 -14.16 21.75 -0.19
CA THR A 484 -15.20 22.78 -0.42
C THR A 484 -15.71 23.43 0.87
N VAL A 485 -15.54 22.80 2.03
CA VAL A 485 -15.84 23.45 3.33
C VAL A 485 -14.81 24.56 3.58
N LYS A 486 -13.53 24.27 3.32
CA LYS A 486 -12.44 25.26 3.41
C LYS A 486 -12.69 26.43 2.48
N GLU A 487 -13.03 26.15 1.22
CA GLU A 487 -13.34 27.19 0.22
C GLU A 487 -14.51 28.07 0.65
N PHE A 488 -15.61 27.48 1.12
CA PHE A 488 -16.77 28.20 1.63
C PHE A 488 -16.40 29.13 2.80
N LEU A 489 -15.63 28.61 3.78
CA LEU A 489 -15.24 29.38 4.96
C LEU A 489 -14.31 30.55 4.61
N LEU A 490 -13.40 30.37 3.66
CA LEU A 490 -12.46 31.41 3.23
C LEU A 490 -13.10 32.47 2.31
N GLN A 491 -14.12 32.11 1.54
CA GLN A 491 -14.85 33.06 0.70
C GLN A 491 -15.62 34.09 1.54
N GLN A 492 -16.13 33.72 2.72
CA GLN A 492 -16.86 34.65 3.59
C GLN A 492 -16.01 35.79 4.15
N ASP A 493 -14.70 35.57 4.37
CA ASP A 493 -13.80 36.63 4.87
C ASP A 493 -13.59 37.75 3.83
N THR A 494 -13.77 37.49 2.53
CA THR A 494 -13.65 38.52 1.49
C THR A 494 -14.88 39.43 1.36
N ALA A 495 -16.05 38.98 1.81
CA ALA A 495 -17.29 39.77 1.76
C ALA A 495 -17.45 40.75 2.93
N SER A 496 -16.73 40.54 4.04
CA SER A 496 -16.71 41.42 5.23
C SER A 496 -15.69 42.57 5.16
N HIS A 497 -14.97 42.71 4.04
CA HIS A 497 -13.98 43.77 3.79
C HIS A 497 -14.35 44.69 2.61
N GLN A 498 -15.63 44.72 2.18
CA GLN A 498 -16.17 45.74 1.27
C GLN A 498 -17.15 46.67 1.98
#